data_AF-A0A7V3MB82-F1
#
_entry.id   AF-A0A7V3MB82-F1
#
_cell.length_a   1.000
_cell.length_b   1.000
_cell.length_c   1.000
_cell.angle_alpha   90.00
_cell.angle_beta   90.00
_cell.angle_gamma   90.00
#
_symmetry.space_group_name_H-M   'P 1'
#
loop_
_entity.id
_entity.type
_entity.pdbx_description
1 polymer ?
#
loop_
_entity_poly.entity_id
_entity_poly.type
_entity_poly.pdbx_seq_one_letter_code
_entity_poly.pdbx_strand_id
1 'polypeptide(L)'
;MHLSVIIVLLSAGDNSILISPCDGGEVVKVVVGDDKGGTVLAYSDDWERTWNQTHLYRALEWLSANLGYTFTYYWSNCSGQYADFLNSLWNSGPWEVVAVDHPSCSEFGNAWDDLYNWTMAGGKLAISEYDLDGDQIYPYDQLWNLLGAQRPYTDLGYAHDIYLWDYNHPLTNYTGPGGPNPLPLVYTGYWDDWADDGDATWKYSQPGDTVTLLGGLTPTYQNGQALITVKGPAGSWPCKTVLFSILLAEWQDGADTDGDGMNDAVELWRNAIWALREGCQSLVKNEDNTVPEPGELIVRAGEVFWTGRAPVGCAAYDPTGRLGWQGTLEPGKGLRLPAGLWFLRAGDQIVKVFAR
;
A
#
# COMPACT_ATOMS: atom_id res chain seq x y z
N MET A 1 24.23 28.00 -28.36
CA MET A 1 24.61 28.24 -26.95
C MET A 1 23.32 28.56 -26.21
N HIS A 2 22.75 27.61 -25.48
CA HIS A 2 21.60 27.84 -24.60
C HIS A 2 21.97 27.39 -23.20
N LEU A 3 22.08 28.35 -22.28
CA LEU A 3 21.96 28.08 -20.86
C LEU A 3 20.47 27.97 -20.52
N SER A 4 20.13 26.99 -19.69
CA SER A 4 18.92 27.01 -18.87
C SER A 4 19.34 26.73 -17.43
N VAL A 5 19.01 27.66 -16.52
CA VAL A 5 19.35 27.64 -15.08
C VAL A 5 18.17 28.28 -14.32
N ILE A 6 17.45 27.51 -13.50
CA ILE A 6 16.35 27.88 -12.57
C ILE A 6 16.37 26.81 -11.46
N ILE A 7 16.45 27.02 -10.13
CA ILE A 7 16.58 28.17 -9.22
C ILE A 7 15.29 28.99 -8.92
N VAL A 8 14.78 29.14 -7.68
CA VAL A 8 14.89 28.37 -6.39
C VAL A 8 13.94 28.96 -5.31
N LEU A 9 13.68 28.24 -4.19
CA LEU A 9 13.13 28.72 -2.87
C LEU A 9 11.61 29.00 -2.69
N LEU A 10 11.24 29.07 -1.39
CA LEU A 10 9.91 29.26 -0.79
C LEU A 10 9.28 30.64 -1.03
N SER A 11 7.94 30.74 -0.89
CA SER A 11 7.22 32.00 -0.63
C SER A 11 6.17 31.81 0.46
N ALA A 12 5.94 32.86 1.26
CA ALA A 12 4.79 32.91 2.15
C ALA A 12 3.52 33.23 1.33
N GLY A 13 2.47 32.42 1.45
CA GLY A 13 1.13 32.73 0.93
C GLY A 13 0.44 31.60 0.18
N ASP A 14 1.16 30.86 -0.67
CA ASP A 14 0.60 29.79 -1.50
C ASP A 14 1.43 28.49 -1.36
N ASN A 15 0.77 27.38 -1.06
CA ASN A 15 1.36 26.21 -0.40
C ASN A 15 1.46 24.94 -1.29
N SER A 16 1.92 25.08 -2.54
CA SER A 16 2.26 23.94 -3.41
C SER A 16 3.75 23.83 -3.68
N ILE A 17 4.28 22.60 -3.64
CA ILE A 17 5.62 22.25 -4.12
C ILE A 17 5.42 21.53 -5.45
N LEU A 18 5.90 22.10 -6.56
CA LEU A 18 5.90 21.44 -7.85
C LEU A 18 7.34 21.03 -8.20
N ILE A 19 7.63 19.73 -8.15
CA ILE A 19 8.88 19.18 -8.67
C ILE A 19 8.60 18.74 -10.11
N SER A 20 9.11 19.49 -11.09
CA SER A 20 9.10 19.06 -12.49
C SER A 20 10.31 18.17 -12.73
N PRO A 21 10.16 16.94 -13.25
CA PRO A 21 11.30 16.15 -13.68
C PRO A 21 11.94 16.81 -14.90
N CYS A 22 13.26 16.88 -14.91
CA CYS A 22 14.01 16.90 -16.15
C CYS A 22 13.99 15.48 -16.74
N ASP A 23 14.17 15.34 -18.06
CA ASP A 23 14.19 14.04 -18.74
C ASP A 23 15.12 13.03 -18.02
N GLY A 24 14.53 11.97 -17.47
CA GLY A 24 15.25 10.83 -16.88
C GLY A 24 15.50 10.86 -15.36
N GLY A 25 14.99 11.85 -14.61
CA GLY A 25 15.17 11.91 -13.14
C GLY A 25 13.93 11.49 -12.34
N GLU A 26 14.01 10.37 -11.61
CA GLU A 26 12.98 9.94 -10.63
C GLU A 26 13.26 10.54 -9.24
N VAL A 27 12.20 11.01 -8.56
CA VAL A 27 12.30 11.61 -7.21
C VAL A 27 12.03 10.53 -6.17
N VAL A 28 13.08 10.03 -5.54
CA VAL A 28 12.97 9.02 -4.47
C VAL A 28 12.57 9.70 -3.15
N LYS A 29 11.46 9.25 -2.56
CA LYS A 29 10.83 9.85 -1.37
C LYS A 29 11.63 9.62 -0.09
N VAL A 30 11.51 10.57 0.83
CA VAL A 30 11.94 10.48 2.23
C VAL A 30 11.00 9.57 3.02
N VAL A 31 11.53 8.48 3.58
CA VAL A 31 10.84 7.66 4.58
C VAL A 31 11.25 8.16 5.96
N VAL A 32 10.30 8.74 6.70
CA VAL A 32 10.39 8.83 8.16
C VAL A 32 9.28 7.93 8.70
N GLY A 33 9.68 6.73 9.11
CA GLY A 33 8.84 5.90 9.95
C GLY A 33 8.98 6.38 11.39
N ASP A 34 7.88 6.87 11.96
CA ASP A 34 7.74 6.89 13.41
C ASP A 34 7.67 5.44 13.90
N ASP A 35 8.17 5.14 15.10
CA ASP A 35 8.29 3.78 15.69
C ASP A 35 6.93 3.14 16.08
N LYS A 36 5.91 3.25 15.24
CA LYS A 36 4.56 2.70 15.45
C LYS A 36 3.98 2.20 14.12
N GLY A 37 3.49 0.97 14.13
CA GLY A 37 2.71 0.42 13.03
C GLY A 37 1.37 1.14 12.84
N GLY A 38 0.72 0.85 11.73
CA GLY A 38 -0.50 1.55 11.32
C GLY A 38 -1.74 1.23 12.18
N THR A 39 -2.70 2.13 12.11
CA THR A 39 -4.08 1.95 12.60
C THR A 39 -4.94 1.29 11.53
N VAL A 40 -5.54 0.13 11.83
CA VAL A 40 -6.36 -0.65 10.89
C VAL A 40 -7.77 -0.87 11.43
N LEU A 41 -8.78 -0.59 10.62
CA LEU A 41 -10.13 -1.11 10.84
C LEU A 41 -10.34 -2.29 9.92
N ALA A 42 -10.82 -3.40 10.46
CA ALA A 42 -10.98 -4.64 9.72
C ALA A 42 -12.36 -5.26 9.92
N TYR A 43 -12.87 -5.89 8.87
CA TYR A 43 -14.09 -6.69 8.88
C TYR A 43 -13.82 -8.02 8.16
N SER A 44 -14.36 -9.12 8.69
CA SER A 44 -14.49 -10.38 7.96
C SER A 44 -15.88 -10.99 8.20
N ASP A 45 -16.42 -11.67 7.19
CA ASP A 45 -17.58 -12.55 7.35
C ASP A 45 -17.37 -14.01 6.93
N ASP A 46 -16.10 -14.45 6.98
CA ASP A 46 -15.72 -15.87 6.99
C ASP A 46 -16.29 -16.54 8.24
N TRP A 47 -17.53 -17.03 8.12
CA TRP A 47 -18.28 -17.68 9.20
C TRP A 47 -18.01 -19.18 9.31
N GLU A 48 -17.38 -19.79 8.30
CA GLU A 48 -16.87 -21.16 8.34
C GLU A 48 -15.66 -21.26 9.29
N ARG A 49 -14.87 -20.18 9.43
CA ARG A 49 -13.85 -20.07 10.48
C ARG A 49 -14.36 -19.34 11.72
N THR A 50 -13.76 -19.65 12.87
CA THR A 50 -13.95 -18.79 14.05
C THR A 50 -13.20 -17.48 13.88
N TRP A 51 -13.70 -16.41 14.51
CA TRP A 51 -13.19 -15.03 14.35
C TRP A 51 -11.67 -14.88 14.46
N ASN A 52 -10.99 -15.69 15.27
CA ASN A 52 -9.55 -15.65 15.49
C ASN A 52 -8.73 -16.60 14.59
N GLN A 53 -9.38 -17.24 13.61
CA GLN A 53 -8.77 -18.16 12.63
C GLN A 53 -8.82 -17.64 11.19
N THR A 54 -9.64 -16.63 10.89
CA THR A 54 -9.71 -16.03 9.53
C THR A 54 -8.32 -15.54 9.08
N HIS A 55 -8.05 -15.59 7.78
CA HIS A 55 -6.74 -15.20 7.25
C HIS A 55 -6.44 -13.72 7.52
N LEU A 56 -7.45 -12.86 7.42
CA LEU A 56 -7.35 -11.44 7.78
C LEU A 56 -6.99 -11.24 9.27
N TYR A 57 -7.64 -11.95 10.20
CA TYR A 57 -7.30 -11.83 11.62
C TYR A 57 -5.86 -12.27 11.91
N ARG A 58 -5.45 -13.42 11.33
CA ARG A 58 -4.08 -13.95 11.47
C ARG A 58 -3.03 -12.95 10.95
N ALA A 59 -3.33 -12.25 9.86
CA ALA A 59 -2.46 -11.20 9.31
C ALA A 59 -2.35 -9.99 10.24
N LEU A 60 -3.46 -9.55 10.83
CA LEU A 60 -3.52 -8.43 11.76
C LEU A 60 -2.77 -8.71 13.07
N GLU A 61 -2.93 -9.91 13.64
CA GLU A 61 -2.14 -10.38 14.79
C GLU A 61 -0.62 -10.36 14.48
N TRP A 62 -0.22 -10.84 13.30
CA TRP A 62 1.19 -10.79 12.90
C TRP A 62 1.71 -9.34 12.77
N LEU A 63 0.96 -8.46 12.12
CA LEU A 63 1.32 -7.04 11.97
C LEU A 63 1.39 -6.32 13.32
N SER A 64 0.50 -6.66 14.25
CA SER A 64 0.54 -6.16 15.63
C SER A 64 1.79 -6.63 16.37
N ALA A 65 2.05 -7.94 16.37
CA ALA A 65 3.16 -8.54 17.11
C ALA A 65 4.56 -8.16 16.58
N ASN A 66 4.71 -7.98 15.25
CA ASN A 66 6.00 -7.78 14.60
C ASN A 66 6.28 -6.32 14.19
N LEU A 67 5.23 -5.55 13.88
CA LEU A 67 5.35 -4.17 13.39
C LEU A 67 4.62 -3.14 14.27
N GLY A 68 3.98 -3.56 15.36
CA GLY A 68 3.29 -2.65 16.28
C GLY A 68 2.06 -1.98 15.67
N TYR A 69 1.41 -2.61 14.69
CA TYR A 69 0.11 -2.17 14.19
C TYR A 69 -0.94 -2.30 15.30
N THR A 70 -1.93 -1.40 15.31
CA THR A 70 -3.11 -1.52 16.17
C THR A 70 -4.33 -1.68 15.31
N PHE A 71 -5.22 -2.61 15.65
CA PHE A 71 -6.40 -2.87 14.86
C PHE A 71 -7.68 -2.97 15.70
N THR A 72 -8.80 -2.64 15.09
CA THR A 72 -10.13 -3.04 15.53
C THR A 72 -10.71 -3.96 14.48
N TYR A 73 -11.15 -5.14 14.89
CA TYR A 73 -11.61 -6.20 14.00
C TYR A 73 -13.04 -6.59 14.34
N TYR A 74 -13.88 -6.63 13.31
CA TYR A 74 -15.27 -7.08 13.36
C TYR A 74 -15.36 -8.41 12.62
N TRP A 75 -16.06 -9.37 13.21
CA TRP A 75 -16.33 -10.66 12.59
C TRP A 75 -17.82 -10.94 12.62
N SER A 76 -18.40 -11.24 11.46
CA SER A 76 -19.84 -11.46 11.30
C SER A 76 -20.13 -12.90 10.90
N ASN A 77 -21.16 -13.49 11.49
CA ASN A 77 -21.80 -14.71 11.00
C ASN A 77 -23.16 -14.40 10.36
N CYS A 78 -23.15 -13.42 9.46
CA CYS A 78 -24.34 -12.80 8.85
C CYS A 78 -25.38 -12.32 9.90
N SER A 79 -24.92 -11.68 10.97
CA SER A 79 -25.76 -11.21 12.09
C SER A 79 -25.75 -9.69 12.27
N GLY A 80 -25.53 -8.94 11.19
CA GLY A 80 -25.58 -7.47 11.20
C GLY A 80 -24.37 -6.74 11.81
N GLN A 81 -23.27 -7.40 12.15
CA GLN A 81 -22.08 -6.73 12.72
C GLN A 81 -21.41 -5.72 11.77
N TYR A 82 -21.76 -5.73 10.48
CA TYR A 82 -21.34 -4.69 9.53
C TYR A 82 -21.76 -3.28 9.99
N ALA A 83 -22.88 -3.15 10.71
CA ALA A 83 -23.35 -1.85 11.20
C ALA A 83 -22.42 -1.26 12.27
N ASP A 84 -21.84 -2.09 13.15
CA ASP A 84 -20.88 -1.64 14.15
C ASP A 84 -19.52 -1.31 13.51
N PHE A 85 -19.10 -2.09 12.50
CA PHE A 85 -17.95 -1.76 11.65
C PHE A 85 -18.11 -0.40 10.96
N LEU A 86 -19.25 -0.14 10.30
CA LEU A 86 -19.54 1.14 9.66
C LEU A 86 -19.61 2.30 10.66
N ASN A 87 -20.17 2.06 11.84
CA ASN A 87 -20.14 3.06 12.91
C ASN A 87 -18.70 3.39 13.33
N SER A 88 -17.82 2.39 13.46
CA SER A 88 -16.41 2.65 13.78
C SER A 88 -15.60 3.27 12.65
N LEU A 89 -15.91 2.94 11.38
CA LEU A 89 -15.31 3.56 10.19
C LEU A 89 -15.40 5.09 10.25
N TRP A 90 -16.57 5.61 10.65
CA TRP A 90 -16.85 7.04 10.71
C TRP A 90 -16.57 7.69 12.07
N ASN A 91 -16.79 6.97 13.18
CA ASN A 91 -16.84 7.59 14.52
C ASN A 91 -15.70 7.17 15.48
N SER A 92 -14.87 6.20 15.12
CA SER A 92 -13.82 5.65 16.01
C SER A 92 -12.37 5.85 15.52
N GLY A 93 -12.18 6.51 14.37
CA GLY A 93 -10.86 6.76 13.78
C GLY A 93 -9.98 7.80 14.52
N PRO A 94 -8.76 8.06 14.02
CA PRO A 94 -8.31 7.83 12.65
C PRO A 94 -7.95 6.37 12.33
N TRP A 95 -8.23 5.98 11.08
CA TRP A 95 -7.81 4.72 10.47
C TRP A 95 -6.89 5.02 9.29
N GLU A 96 -5.71 4.40 9.23
CA GLU A 96 -4.78 4.54 8.09
C GLU A 96 -5.07 3.53 6.97
N VAL A 97 -5.65 2.38 7.30
CA VAL A 97 -6.07 1.33 6.36
C VAL A 97 -7.42 0.74 6.82
N VAL A 98 -8.28 0.43 5.86
CA VAL A 98 -9.46 -0.43 6.05
C VAL A 98 -9.26 -1.72 5.27
N ALA A 99 -9.56 -2.86 5.88
CA ALA A 99 -9.49 -4.19 5.26
C ALA A 99 -10.84 -4.90 5.41
N VAL A 100 -11.38 -5.46 4.33
CA VAL A 100 -12.67 -6.14 4.29
C VAL A 100 -12.52 -7.48 3.60
N ASP A 101 -12.81 -8.55 4.32
CA ASP A 101 -12.77 -9.93 3.87
C ASP A 101 -14.22 -10.44 3.80
N HIS A 102 -14.87 -10.28 2.66
CA HIS A 102 -16.29 -10.61 2.47
C HIS A 102 -16.40 -11.89 1.66
N PRO A 103 -16.52 -13.08 2.29
CA PRO A 103 -16.78 -14.31 1.57
C PRO A 103 -18.26 -14.74 1.50
N SER A 104 -19.20 -14.08 2.21
CA SER A 104 -20.56 -14.64 2.26
C SER A 104 -21.73 -13.71 2.51
N CYS A 105 -21.61 -12.73 3.42
CA CYS A 105 -22.81 -12.13 3.98
C CYS A 105 -23.34 -10.98 3.14
N SER A 106 -24.20 -11.25 2.15
CA SER A 106 -24.85 -10.25 1.29
C SER A 106 -25.56 -9.07 2.01
N GLU A 107 -25.83 -9.18 3.32
CA GLU A 107 -26.19 -8.03 4.17
C GLU A 107 -25.13 -6.91 4.20
N PHE A 108 -23.84 -7.24 4.08
CA PHE A 108 -22.73 -6.29 3.95
C PHE A 108 -22.79 -5.53 2.62
N GLY A 109 -23.61 -5.96 1.66
CA GLY A 109 -23.96 -5.19 0.46
C GLY A 109 -24.45 -3.75 0.75
N ASN A 110 -24.90 -3.47 1.97
CA ASN A 110 -25.27 -2.13 2.43
C ASN A 110 -24.06 -1.23 2.81
N ALA A 111 -22.84 -1.77 2.91
CA ALA A 111 -21.62 -1.05 3.29
C ALA A 111 -20.83 -0.47 2.11
N TRP A 112 -21.15 -0.87 0.87
CA TRP A 112 -20.35 -0.49 -0.31
C TRP A 112 -20.31 1.01 -0.59
N ASP A 113 -21.42 1.72 -0.40
CA ASP A 113 -21.45 3.20 -0.52
C ASP A 113 -20.56 3.87 0.53
N ASP A 114 -20.54 3.38 1.77
CA ASP A 114 -19.70 3.93 2.84
C ASP A 114 -18.20 3.70 2.56
N LEU A 115 -17.83 2.51 2.09
CA LEU A 115 -16.44 2.18 1.71
C LEU A 115 -15.97 2.97 0.48
N TYR A 116 -16.85 3.17 -0.50
CA TYR A 116 -16.59 4.08 -1.62
C TYR A 116 -16.38 5.52 -1.14
N ASN A 117 -17.29 6.05 -0.34
CA ASN A 117 -17.23 7.44 0.16
C ASN A 117 -16.00 7.69 1.05
N TRP A 118 -15.67 6.75 1.94
CA TRP A 118 -14.48 6.82 2.80
C TRP A 118 -13.18 6.77 1.98
N THR A 119 -13.11 5.89 0.98
CA THR A 119 -11.97 5.81 0.06
C THR A 119 -11.85 7.09 -0.76
N MET A 120 -12.95 7.62 -1.29
CA MET A 120 -12.97 8.92 -2.00
C MET A 120 -12.51 10.08 -1.11
N ALA A 121 -12.84 10.09 0.18
CA ALA A 121 -12.37 11.08 1.16
C ALA A 121 -10.86 11.01 1.46
N GLY A 122 -10.15 9.98 0.99
CA GLY A 122 -8.70 9.83 1.13
C GLY A 122 -8.26 8.52 1.79
N GLY A 123 -9.21 7.71 2.28
CA GLY A 123 -8.94 6.41 2.89
C GLY A 123 -8.23 5.43 1.95
N LYS A 124 -7.61 4.41 2.55
CA LYS A 124 -6.91 3.33 1.87
C LYS A 124 -7.57 1.99 2.17
N LEU A 125 -7.94 1.24 1.13
CA LEU A 125 -8.88 0.14 1.24
C LEU A 125 -8.36 -1.13 0.58
N ALA A 126 -8.32 -2.24 1.31
CA ALA A 126 -8.14 -3.59 0.78
C ALA A 126 -9.47 -4.36 0.90
N ILE A 127 -9.90 -5.01 -0.19
CA ILE A 127 -11.10 -5.87 -0.21
C ILE A 127 -10.71 -7.25 -0.76
N SER A 128 -11.19 -8.32 -0.11
CA SER A 128 -11.46 -9.61 -0.74
C SER A 128 -12.96 -9.71 -0.91
N GLU A 129 -13.40 -9.97 -2.14
CA GLU A 129 -14.81 -10.09 -2.53
C GLU A 129 -14.97 -11.30 -3.44
N TYR A 130 -16.04 -12.08 -3.23
CA TYR A 130 -16.37 -13.20 -4.11
C TYR A 130 -17.19 -12.75 -5.30
N ASP A 131 -18.25 -11.98 -5.07
CA ASP A 131 -19.22 -11.66 -6.10
C ASP A 131 -19.28 -10.15 -6.38
N LEU A 132 -18.61 -9.74 -7.47
CA LEU A 132 -18.62 -8.36 -7.97
C LEU A 132 -19.84 -8.07 -8.87
N ASP A 133 -20.61 -9.11 -9.20
CA ASP A 133 -21.55 -9.19 -10.32
C ASP A 133 -23.04 -9.24 -9.88
N GLY A 134 -23.34 -10.00 -8.83
CA GLY A 134 -24.65 -10.55 -8.46
C GLY A 134 -25.16 -10.29 -7.03
N ASP A 135 -24.35 -10.38 -5.98
CA ASP A 135 -24.80 -10.34 -4.56
C ASP A 135 -25.06 -8.93 -4.01
N GLN A 136 -25.25 -7.99 -4.93
CA GLN A 136 -25.47 -6.58 -4.66
C GLN A 136 -26.89 -6.19 -5.05
N ILE A 137 -27.63 -5.55 -4.13
CA ILE A 137 -28.98 -5.02 -4.39
C ILE A 137 -28.98 -4.05 -5.60
N TYR A 138 -27.83 -3.42 -5.88
CA TYR A 138 -27.52 -2.67 -7.10
C TYR A 138 -26.04 -2.86 -7.49
N PRO A 139 -25.68 -2.85 -8.79
CA PRO A 139 -24.27 -2.86 -9.22
C PRO A 139 -23.45 -1.70 -8.64
N TYR A 140 -22.48 -1.98 -7.77
CA TYR A 140 -21.54 -1.00 -7.21
C TYR A 140 -20.30 -0.82 -8.10
N ASP A 141 -20.52 -0.70 -9.41
CA ASP A 141 -19.48 -0.40 -10.42
C ASP A 141 -18.61 0.80 -10.01
N GLN A 142 -19.13 1.77 -9.24
CA GLN A 142 -18.35 2.91 -8.76
C GLN A 142 -17.23 2.51 -7.79
N LEU A 143 -17.48 1.56 -6.88
CA LEU A 143 -16.47 1.02 -5.98
C LEU A 143 -15.47 0.16 -6.75
N TRP A 144 -15.93 -0.76 -7.59
CA TRP A 144 -15.06 -1.63 -8.38
C TRP A 144 -14.13 -0.85 -9.32
N ASN A 145 -14.64 0.17 -10.01
CA ASN A 145 -13.83 1.10 -10.80
C ASN A 145 -12.85 1.94 -9.94
N LEU A 146 -13.20 2.23 -8.68
CA LEU A 146 -12.31 2.88 -7.69
C LEU A 146 -11.22 1.92 -7.17
N LEU A 147 -11.44 0.61 -7.19
CA LEU A 147 -10.41 -0.40 -6.92
C LEU A 147 -9.57 -0.74 -8.16
N GLY A 148 -10.09 -0.49 -9.38
CA GLY A 148 -9.39 -0.71 -10.65
C GLY A 148 -9.91 -1.89 -11.47
N ALA A 149 -11.05 -2.47 -11.09
CA ALA A 149 -11.76 -3.51 -11.83
C ALA A 149 -12.96 -2.93 -12.61
N GLN A 150 -13.28 -3.49 -13.78
CA GLN A 150 -14.48 -3.16 -14.56
C GLN A 150 -15.16 -4.42 -15.10
N ARG A 151 -16.44 -4.27 -15.44
CA ARG A 151 -17.24 -5.27 -16.18
C ARG A 151 -16.67 -5.57 -17.59
N PRO A 152 -16.96 -6.74 -18.18
CA PRO A 152 -17.70 -7.85 -17.56
C PRO A 152 -16.86 -8.49 -16.46
N TYR A 153 -17.55 -8.86 -15.38
CA TYR A 153 -17.04 -9.83 -14.43
C TYR A 153 -17.41 -11.24 -14.96
N THR A 154 -16.89 -12.30 -14.35
CA THR A 154 -17.07 -13.68 -14.82
C THR A 154 -16.76 -14.61 -13.65
N ASP A 155 -17.83 -15.20 -13.15
CA ASP A 155 -17.92 -16.01 -11.95
C ASP A 155 -16.89 -17.15 -11.96
N LEU A 156 -16.24 -17.36 -10.82
CA LEU A 156 -15.34 -18.47 -10.56
C LEU A 156 -16.08 -19.53 -9.76
N GLY A 157 -16.91 -20.33 -10.41
CA GLY A 157 -17.67 -21.40 -9.74
C GLY A 157 -16.85 -22.62 -9.27
N TYR A 158 -15.56 -22.43 -8.98
CA TYR A 158 -14.63 -23.31 -8.23
C TYR A 158 -13.25 -22.63 -8.09
N ALA A 159 -12.52 -22.98 -7.03
CA ALA A 159 -11.20 -22.44 -6.72
C ALA A 159 -10.15 -22.57 -7.85
N HIS A 160 -9.36 -21.51 -8.05
CA HIS A 160 -8.39 -21.42 -9.15
C HIS A 160 -6.97 -21.01 -8.72
N ASP A 161 -5.95 -21.68 -9.28
CA ASP A 161 -4.54 -21.30 -9.13
C ASP A 161 -4.32 -19.83 -9.53
N ILE A 162 -3.84 -19.00 -8.60
CA ILE A 162 -3.49 -17.60 -8.91
C ILE A 162 -2.03 -17.51 -9.34
N TYR A 163 -1.78 -17.00 -10.53
CA TYR A 163 -0.43 -16.72 -11.04
C TYR A 163 -0.07 -15.25 -10.82
N LEU A 164 1.07 -14.97 -10.18
CA LEU A 164 1.58 -13.60 -10.07
C LEU A 164 2.21 -13.12 -11.40
N TRP A 165 1.71 -12.01 -11.92
CA TRP A 165 2.19 -11.34 -13.11
C TRP A 165 3.24 -10.27 -12.84
N ASP A 166 3.16 -9.59 -11.68
CA ASP A 166 4.17 -8.62 -11.25
C ASP A 166 4.81 -9.06 -9.92
N TYR A 167 5.85 -9.89 -10.04
CA TYR A 167 6.65 -10.34 -8.92
C TYR A 167 7.67 -9.30 -8.41
N ASN A 168 7.71 -8.08 -8.96
CA ASN A 168 8.58 -7.01 -8.44
C ASN A 168 7.78 -5.95 -7.66
N HIS A 169 6.47 -6.13 -7.53
CA HIS A 169 5.62 -5.23 -6.79
C HIS A 169 5.95 -5.26 -5.29
N PRO A 170 5.92 -4.11 -4.58
CA PRO A 170 6.15 -4.09 -3.12
C PRO A 170 5.11 -4.83 -2.27
N LEU A 171 4.00 -5.30 -2.88
CA LEU A 171 3.06 -6.23 -2.26
C LEU A 171 3.54 -7.68 -2.38
N THR A 172 4.23 -8.06 -3.45
CA THR A 172 4.57 -9.47 -3.75
C THR A 172 5.99 -9.87 -3.37
N ASN A 173 6.93 -8.92 -3.31
CA ASN A 173 8.36 -9.22 -3.17
C ASN A 173 9.09 -8.15 -2.36
N TYR A 174 8.53 -7.84 -1.19
CA TYR A 174 9.22 -7.02 -0.20
C TYR A 174 10.21 -7.87 0.60
N THR A 175 11.33 -7.26 1.02
CA THR A 175 12.45 -7.96 1.68
C THR A 175 13.13 -7.11 2.78
N GLY A 176 12.43 -6.12 3.33
CA GLY A 176 12.94 -5.30 4.44
C GLY A 176 12.72 -5.97 5.80
N PRO A 177 13.52 -5.63 6.84
CA PRO A 177 13.42 -6.22 8.16
C PRO A 177 12.06 -5.90 8.79
N GLY A 178 11.44 -6.93 9.37
CA GLY A 178 10.13 -6.85 10.01
C GLY A 178 8.92 -6.70 9.07
N GLY A 179 9.12 -6.36 7.79
CA GLY A 179 8.01 -6.27 6.85
C GLY A 179 7.71 -7.60 6.15
N PRO A 180 6.73 -7.60 5.23
CA PRO A 180 6.18 -8.82 4.65
C PRO A 180 7.20 -9.66 3.88
N ASN A 181 7.11 -10.99 4.03
CA ASN A 181 7.88 -11.95 3.24
C ASN A 181 7.50 -11.87 1.74
N PRO A 182 8.41 -12.19 0.79
CA PRO A 182 8.04 -12.44 -0.59
C PRO A 182 7.02 -13.58 -0.68
N LEU A 183 6.10 -13.48 -1.62
CA LEU A 183 5.04 -14.44 -1.82
C LEU A 183 5.50 -15.56 -2.78
N PRO A 184 4.83 -16.71 -2.87
CA PRO A 184 5.05 -17.65 -3.96
C PRO A 184 4.65 -17.06 -5.32
N LEU A 185 5.28 -17.53 -6.41
CA LEU A 185 4.94 -17.10 -7.79
C LEU A 185 3.55 -17.57 -8.24
N VAL A 186 3.06 -18.67 -7.65
CA VAL A 186 1.75 -19.26 -7.91
C VAL A 186 1.19 -19.68 -6.58
N TYR A 187 -0.05 -19.27 -6.30
CA TYR A 187 -0.81 -19.75 -5.14
C TYR A 187 -1.50 -21.04 -5.52
N THR A 188 -1.58 -21.97 -4.58
CA THR A 188 -2.29 -23.25 -4.73
C THR A 188 -2.83 -23.69 -3.37
N GLY A 189 -3.69 -24.71 -3.34
CA GLY A 189 -4.12 -25.34 -2.08
C GLY A 189 -5.39 -24.71 -1.50
N TYR A 190 -6.52 -25.07 -2.10
CA TYR A 190 -7.85 -24.52 -1.78
C TYR A 190 -8.79 -25.59 -1.25
N TRP A 191 -9.79 -25.18 -0.48
CA TRP A 191 -11.02 -25.93 -0.26
C TRP A 191 -12.14 -25.17 -0.95
N ASP A 192 -12.81 -25.86 -1.88
CA ASP A 192 -14.05 -25.50 -2.60
C ASP A 192 -15.21 -25.64 -1.61
N ASP A 193 -15.25 -24.74 -0.63
CA ASP A 193 -16.23 -24.69 0.48
C ASP A 193 -17.36 -23.68 0.18
N TRP A 194 -17.11 -22.72 -0.70
CA TRP A 194 -18.09 -21.72 -1.14
C TRP A 194 -18.76 -22.12 -2.47
N ALA A 195 -19.70 -21.31 -2.96
CA ALA A 195 -20.47 -21.60 -4.18
C ALA A 195 -20.05 -20.73 -5.39
N ASP A 196 -19.22 -19.72 -5.11
CA ASP A 196 -18.64 -18.78 -6.04
C ASP A 196 -17.40 -18.22 -5.37
N ASP A 197 -16.26 -18.34 -6.04
CA ASP A 197 -14.94 -18.11 -5.45
C ASP A 197 -14.33 -16.79 -5.88
N GLY A 198 -15.02 -15.99 -6.68
CA GLY A 198 -14.46 -14.75 -7.21
C GLY A 198 -14.98 -14.38 -8.58
N ASP A 199 -14.39 -13.31 -9.10
CA ASP A 199 -14.66 -12.82 -10.43
C ASP A 199 -13.37 -12.56 -11.21
N ALA A 200 -13.32 -13.06 -12.43
CA ALA A 200 -12.27 -12.70 -13.38
C ALA A 200 -12.50 -11.27 -13.91
N THR A 201 -11.74 -10.30 -13.38
CA THR A 201 -11.95 -8.88 -13.69
C THR A 201 -11.21 -8.38 -14.94
N TRP A 202 -11.78 -7.35 -15.57
CA TRP A 202 -11.07 -6.51 -16.54
C TRP A 202 -10.46 -5.30 -15.85
N LYS A 203 -9.37 -4.77 -16.43
CA LYS A 203 -8.71 -3.56 -15.91
C LYS A 203 -9.53 -2.30 -16.16
N TYR A 204 -9.92 -1.59 -15.09
CA TYR A 204 -10.36 -0.21 -15.16
C TYR A 204 -9.19 0.76 -14.91
N SER A 205 -9.11 1.84 -15.69
CA SER A 205 -8.24 2.97 -15.38
C SER A 205 -8.67 4.24 -16.12
N GLN A 206 -8.74 5.37 -15.43
CA GLN A 206 -8.92 6.69 -16.01
C GLN A 206 -7.57 7.37 -16.32
N PRO A 207 -7.54 8.43 -17.14
CA PRO A 207 -6.34 9.24 -17.33
C PRO A 207 -5.90 9.85 -16.00
N GLY A 208 -4.73 9.45 -15.51
CA GLY A 208 -4.24 9.83 -14.18
C GLY A 208 -4.52 8.81 -13.08
N ASP A 209 -4.92 7.58 -13.41
CA ASP A 209 -4.78 6.43 -12.52
C ASP A 209 -3.45 5.72 -12.76
N THR A 210 -2.91 5.07 -11.72
CA THR A 210 -1.87 4.03 -11.85
C THR A 210 -2.46 2.74 -11.31
N VAL A 211 -2.73 1.79 -12.20
CA VAL A 211 -3.37 0.49 -11.90
C VAL A 211 -2.44 -0.62 -12.32
N THR A 212 -2.05 -1.46 -11.37
CA THR A 212 -1.22 -2.65 -11.57
C THR A 212 -2.08 -3.88 -11.32
N LEU A 213 -1.97 -4.88 -12.19
CA LEU A 213 -2.61 -6.18 -12.01
C LEU A 213 -1.54 -7.13 -11.53
N LEU A 214 -1.62 -7.59 -10.29
CA LEU A 214 -0.56 -8.37 -9.66
C LEU A 214 -0.64 -9.85 -9.98
N GLY A 215 -1.84 -10.36 -10.24
CA GLY A 215 -2.03 -11.76 -10.61
C GLY A 215 -3.42 -12.07 -11.14
N GLY A 216 -3.57 -13.29 -11.65
CA GLY A 216 -4.77 -13.77 -12.30
C GLY A 216 -4.72 -15.26 -12.68
N LEU A 217 -5.75 -15.72 -13.40
CA LEU A 217 -6.01 -17.14 -13.71
C LEU A 217 -4.99 -17.83 -14.63
N THR A 218 -4.05 -17.09 -15.21
CA THR A 218 -3.16 -17.60 -16.28
C THR A 218 -1.70 -17.24 -16.03
N PRO A 219 -0.70 -18.05 -16.44
CA PRO A 219 0.73 -17.78 -16.19
C PRO A 219 1.29 -16.46 -16.75
N THR A 220 0.53 -15.78 -17.61
CA THR A 220 0.88 -14.49 -18.20
C THR A 220 -0.37 -13.62 -18.27
N TYR A 221 -0.20 -12.30 -18.20
CA TYR A 221 -1.29 -11.33 -18.28
C TYR A 221 -2.23 -11.62 -19.47
N GLN A 222 -3.50 -11.85 -19.12
CA GLN A 222 -4.61 -11.89 -20.04
C GLN A 222 -5.70 -10.93 -19.57
N ASN A 223 -6.30 -10.22 -20.51
CA ASN A 223 -7.32 -9.24 -20.23
C ASN A 223 -8.65 -9.94 -19.91
N GLY A 224 -9.30 -9.55 -18.80
CA GLY A 224 -10.48 -10.27 -18.29
C GLY A 224 -10.15 -11.57 -17.55
N GLN A 225 -8.96 -11.65 -16.95
CA GLN A 225 -8.48 -12.79 -16.16
C GLN A 225 -7.80 -12.33 -14.86
N ALA A 226 -7.95 -11.05 -14.48
CA ALA A 226 -7.27 -10.47 -13.33
C ALA A 226 -8.02 -10.77 -12.04
N LEU A 227 -7.28 -11.15 -11.00
CA LEU A 227 -7.82 -11.49 -9.69
C LEU A 227 -7.27 -10.60 -8.58
N ILE A 228 -6.07 -10.04 -8.77
CA ILE A 228 -5.44 -9.12 -7.84
C ILE A 228 -5.17 -7.80 -8.54
N THR A 229 -5.93 -6.76 -8.17
CA THR A 229 -5.78 -5.40 -8.70
C THR A 229 -5.29 -4.46 -7.61
N VAL A 230 -4.35 -3.59 -7.95
CA VAL A 230 -3.84 -2.55 -7.07
C VAL A 230 -3.87 -1.21 -7.78
N LYS A 231 -4.39 -0.18 -7.12
CA LYS A 231 -4.56 1.15 -7.70
C LYS A 231 -4.03 2.26 -6.80
N GLY A 232 -3.42 3.26 -7.43
CA GLY A 232 -2.93 4.50 -6.85
C GLY A 232 -3.13 5.69 -7.81
N PRO A 233 -2.80 6.92 -7.37
CA PRO A 233 -2.92 8.12 -8.16
C PRO A 233 -1.85 8.21 -9.28
N ALA A 234 -2.05 9.12 -10.23
CA ALA A 234 -1.18 9.35 -11.38
C ALA A 234 0.31 9.41 -11.03
N GLY A 235 1.12 8.53 -11.65
CA GLY A 235 2.57 8.68 -11.69
C GLY A 235 3.24 8.73 -10.32
N SER A 236 2.61 8.22 -9.28
CA SER A 236 3.15 8.23 -7.92
C SER A 236 2.71 7.00 -7.14
N TRP A 237 3.70 6.31 -6.58
CA TRP A 237 3.51 5.56 -5.37
C TRP A 237 3.18 6.58 -4.27
N PRO A 238 1.95 6.56 -3.72
CA PRO A 238 1.51 5.34 -3.07
C PRO A 238 0.26 4.64 -3.61
N CYS A 239 0.22 3.32 -3.45
CA CYS A 239 -1.03 2.56 -3.52
C CYS A 239 -2.07 3.14 -2.57
N LYS A 240 -3.32 3.16 -3.03
CA LYS A 240 -4.49 3.57 -2.26
C LYS A 240 -5.48 2.42 -2.08
N THR A 241 -5.60 1.54 -3.05
CA THR A 241 -6.55 0.42 -3.01
C THR A 241 -5.95 -0.89 -3.48
N VAL A 242 -6.41 -1.99 -2.88
CA VAL A 242 -6.16 -3.38 -3.27
C VAL A 242 -7.51 -4.09 -3.38
N LEU A 243 -7.69 -4.88 -4.42
CA LEU A 243 -8.83 -5.77 -4.61
C LEU A 243 -8.30 -7.16 -4.92
N PHE A 244 -8.74 -8.12 -4.12
CA PHE A 244 -8.76 -9.53 -4.44
C PHE A 244 -10.20 -9.84 -4.89
N SER A 245 -10.43 -9.99 -6.19
CA SER A 245 -11.71 -10.47 -6.74
C SER A 245 -11.73 -12.00 -6.74
N ILE A 246 -11.34 -12.56 -5.60
CA ILE A 246 -11.23 -13.99 -5.32
C ILE A 246 -11.30 -14.19 -3.81
N LEU A 247 -11.81 -15.32 -3.38
CA LEU A 247 -11.92 -15.74 -1.99
C LEU A 247 -10.57 -16.11 -1.38
N LEU A 248 -9.98 -15.18 -0.63
CA LEU A 248 -8.87 -15.54 0.26
C LEU A 248 -9.31 -16.45 1.44
N ALA A 249 -10.61 -16.61 1.66
CA ALA A 249 -11.18 -17.57 2.62
C ALA A 249 -11.12 -19.04 2.14
N GLU A 250 -11.00 -19.32 0.84
CA GLU A 250 -10.89 -20.70 0.29
C GLU A 250 -9.53 -21.36 0.60
N TRP A 251 -8.50 -20.59 0.97
CA TRP A 251 -7.15 -21.13 1.14
C TRP A 251 -7.09 -22.10 2.33
N GLN A 252 -6.49 -23.26 2.14
CA GLN A 252 -6.36 -24.25 3.21
C GLN A 252 -5.51 -23.68 4.35
N ASP A 253 -5.86 -23.92 5.62
CA ASP A 253 -5.16 -23.33 6.78
C ASP A 253 -3.63 -23.60 6.83
N GLY A 254 -3.15 -24.60 6.07
CA GLY A 254 -1.74 -24.93 5.85
C GLY A 254 -1.27 -24.87 4.37
N ALA A 255 -1.95 -24.10 3.52
CA ALA A 255 -1.46 -23.72 2.18
C ALA A 255 -0.31 -22.72 2.32
N ASP A 256 0.90 -23.26 2.40
CA ASP A 256 2.20 -22.61 2.52
C ASP A 256 3.04 -23.12 1.34
N THR A 257 2.99 -22.40 0.22
CA THR A 257 3.51 -22.91 -1.07
C THR A 257 5.03 -22.78 -1.19
N ASP A 258 5.65 -21.82 -0.51
CA ASP A 258 7.10 -21.62 -0.52
C ASP A 258 7.83 -22.21 0.70
N GLY A 259 7.09 -22.58 1.76
CA GLY A 259 7.58 -23.30 2.94
C GLY A 259 8.12 -22.39 4.05
N ASP A 260 7.71 -21.13 4.12
CA ASP A 260 8.17 -20.17 5.13
C ASP A 260 7.54 -20.37 6.53
N GLY A 261 6.45 -21.14 6.61
CA GLY A 261 5.68 -21.41 7.83
C GLY A 261 4.44 -20.53 8.01
N MET A 262 4.08 -19.70 7.04
CA MET A 262 2.86 -18.91 6.96
C MET A 262 1.97 -19.39 5.82
N ASN A 263 0.66 -19.22 5.96
CA ASN A 263 -0.27 -19.54 4.87
C ASN A 263 -0.30 -18.36 3.88
N ASP A 264 -0.27 -18.67 2.59
CA ASP A 264 -0.09 -17.68 1.51
C ASP A 264 -1.20 -16.60 1.48
N ALA A 265 -2.41 -16.90 1.94
CA ALA A 265 -3.51 -15.92 2.04
C ALA A 265 -3.37 -14.99 3.26
N VAL A 266 -2.84 -15.49 4.39
CA VAL A 266 -2.40 -14.64 5.51
C VAL A 266 -1.32 -13.68 5.03
N GLU A 267 -0.39 -14.18 4.20
CA GLU A 267 0.64 -13.36 3.61
C GLU A 267 0.08 -12.29 2.68
N LEU A 268 -0.80 -12.63 1.73
CA LEU A 268 -1.47 -11.66 0.86
C LEU A 268 -2.15 -10.53 1.66
N TRP A 269 -2.88 -10.88 2.71
CA TRP A 269 -3.52 -9.91 3.60
C TRP A 269 -2.51 -9.00 4.33
N ARG A 270 -1.50 -9.60 4.96
CA ARG A 270 -0.41 -8.91 5.66
C ARG A 270 0.29 -7.93 4.71
N ASN A 271 0.62 -8.41 3.51
CA ASN A 271 1.35 -7.68 2.49
C ASN A 271 0.51 -6.52 1.94
N ALA A 272 -0.79 -6.72 1.69
CA ALA A 272 -1.70 -5.66 1.25
C ALA A 272 -1.90 -4.57 2.29
N ILE A 273 -2.16 -4.91 3.56
CA ILE A 273 -2.33 -3.94 4.64
C ILE A 273 -1.06 -3.13 4.84
N TRP A 274 0.10 -3.80 4.92
CA TRP A 274 1.39 -3.15 5.04
C TRP A 274 1.67 -2.23 3.84
N ALA A 275 1.49 -2.73 2.62
CA ALA A 275 1.75 -1.97 1.41
C ALA A 275 0.77 -0.80 1.26
N LEU A 276 -0.49 -0.90 1.67
CA LEU A 276 -1.38 0.26 1.72
C LEU A 276 -0.89 1.30 2.73
N ARG A 277 -0.53 0.91 3.95
CA ARG A 277 0.00 1.85 4.95
C ARG A 277 1.23 2.57 4.39
N GLU A 278 2.32 1.84 4.10
CA GLU A 278 3.59 2.44 3.67
C GLU A 278 3.50 3.08 2.29
N GLY A 279 2.50 2.66 1.50
CA GLY A 279 2.18 3.21 0.19
C GLY A 279 2.90 2.51 -0.94
N CYS A 280 3.03 1.18 -0.89
CA CYS A 280 3.73 0.32 -1.85
C CYS A 280 5.07 0.93 -2.27
N GLN A 281 5.84 1.38 -1.30
CA GLN A 281 7.14 1.96 -1.58
C GLN A 281 8.13 0.82 -1.49
N SER A 282 8.94 0.66 -2.54
CA SER A 282 10.22 -0.02 -2.34
C SER A 282 10.94 0.78 -1.26
N LEU A 283 11.23 0.14 -0.12
CA LEU A 283 12.04 0.81 0.91
C LEU A 283 13.33 1.27 0.24
N VAL A 284 13.65 2.54 0.44
CA VAL A 284 14.94 3.09 0.02
C VAL A 284 15.99 2.39 0.87
N LYS A 285 16.66 1.38 0.30
CA LYS A 285 17.77 0.70 0.96
C LYS A 285 18.95 1.67 1.08
N ASN A 286 19.74 1.49 2.13
CA ASN A 286 21.06 2.10 2.27
C ASN A 286 21.97 1.73 1.07
N GLU A 287 23.09 2.45 0.91
CA GLU A 287 24.07 2.19 -0.16
C GLU A 287 24.64 0.76 -0.10
N ASP A 288 24.61 0.12 1.07
CA ASP A 288 25.02 -1.28 1.31
C ASP A 288 23.87 -2.31 1.21
N ASN A 289 22.71 -1.90 0.67
CA ASN A 289 21.46 -2.68 0.61
C ASN A 289 20.84 -3.05 1.98
N THR A 290 21.32 -2.52 3.11
CA THR A 290 20.59 -2.62 4.39
C THR A 290 19.36 -1.70 4.40
N VAL A 291 18.50 -1.84 5.41
CA VAL A 291 17.35 -0.95 5.59
C VAL A 291 17.71 0.17 6.59
N PRO A 292 17.19 1.40 6.40
CA PRO A 292 17.62 2.55 7.18
C PRO A 292 17.11 2.45 8.62
N GLU A 293 17.87 2.95 9.58
CA GLU A 293 17.38 3.06 10.96
C GLU A 293 16.26 4.11 11.08
N PRO A 294 15.33 4.00 12.04
CA PRO A 294 14.34 5.05 12.31
C PRO A 294 14.99 6.42 12.49
N GLY A 295 14.47 7.43 11.76
CA GLY A 295 15.04 8.78 11.72
C GLY A 295 16.22 8.97 10.74
N GLU A 296 16.58 7.96 9.95
CA GLU A 296 17.59 8.04 8.89
C GLU A 296 16.98 8.53 7.56
N LEU A 297 17.39 9.71 7.12
CA LEU A 297 17.02 10.32 5.85
C LEU A 297 17.91 9.76 4.74
N ILE A 298 17.30 9.12 3.74
CA ILE A 298 17.97 8.78 2.49
C ILE A 298 17.42 9.63 1.34
N VAL A 299 18.34 10.25 0.59
CA VAL A 299 18.03 10.92 -0.67
C VAL A 299 18.86 10.27 -1.78
N ARG A 300 18.18 9.69 -2.76
CA ARG A 300 18.80 9.10 -3.95
C ARG A 300 18.51 9.99 -5.17
N ALA A 301 19.57 10.41 -5.85
CA ALA A 301 19.50 11.23 -7.06
C ALA A 301 20.41 10.60 -8.13
N GLY A 302 19.84 9.72 -8.96
CA GLY A 302 20.59 8.88 -9.89
C GLY A 302 21.47 7.86 -9.14
N GLU A 303 22.77 7.88 -9.43
CA GLU A 303 23.78 7.06 -8.74
C GLU A 303 24.25 7.67 -7.40
N VAL A 304 23.83 8.89 -7.07
CA VAL A 304 24.30 9.59 -5.86
C VAL A 304 23.38 9.30 -4.68
N PHE A 305 23.97 8.78 -3.60
CA PHE A 305 23.33 8.54 -2.31
C PHE A 305 23.72 9.63 -1.29
N TRP A 306 22.76 10.05 -0.47
CA TRP A 306 22.98 10.83 0.74
C TRP A 306 22.26 10.17 1.90
N THR A 307 22.97 9.93 3.00
CA THR A 307 22.41 9.51 4.28
C THR A 307 22.61 10.61 5.32
N GLY A 308 21.66 10.75 6.25
CA GLY A 308 21.78 11.66 7.38
C GLY A 308 20.77 11.35 8.47
N ARG A 309 21.13 11.52 9.74
CA ARG A 309 20.21 11.29 10.86
C ARG A 309 19.54 12.58 11.30
N ALA A 310 18.22 12.57 11.43
CA ALA A 310 17.50 13.62 12.14
C ALA A 310 17.61 13.38 13.65
N PRO A 311 17.83 14.42 14.49
CA PRO A 311 17.67 14.27 15.93
C PRO A 311 16.21 13.92 16.24
N VAL A 312 15.98 12.84 17.00
CA VAL A 312 14.67 12.23 17.29
C VAL A 312 13.65 13.21 17.92
N GLY A 313 14.10 14.37 18.44
CA GLY A 313 13.24 15.43 18.97
C GLY A 313 12.92 16.61 18.03
N CYS A 314 13.37 16.58 16.77
CA CYS A 314 13.21 17.72 15.83
C CYS A 314 12.22 17.48 14.68
N ALA A 315 11.64 16.28 14.55
CA ALA A 315 10.63 15.97 13.54
C ALA A 315 9.25 16.50 13.97
N ALA A 316 9.03 17.81 13.80
CA ALA A 316 7.72 18.40 13.98
C ALA A 316 6.88 18.19 12.72
N TYR A 317 5.96 17.24 12.75
CA TYR A 317 4.86 17.16 11.79
C TYR A 317 3.96 18.39 11.95
N ASP A 318 3.68 19.11 10.86
CA ASP A 318 2.57 20.06 10.85
C ASP A 318 1.22 19.31 10.71
N PRO A 319 0.06 19.95 10.98
CA PRO A 319 -1.25 19.30 10.92
C PRO A 319 -1.67 18.77 9.53
N THR A 320 -0.83 18.92 8.50
CA THR A 320 -1.04 18.41 7.14
C THR A 320 -0.09 17.25 6.78
N GLY A 321 0.64 16.71 7.75
CA GLY A 321 1.52 15.54 7.57
C GLY A 321 2.86 15.87 6.89
N ARG A 322 3.30 17.14 6.91
CA ARG A 322 4.52 17.59 6.24
C ARG A 322 5.73 17.49 7.17
N LEU A 323 6.85 17.01 6.63
CA LEU A 323 8.11 16.86 7.37
C LEU A 323 8.92 18.16 7.36
N GLY A 324 9.08 18.79 8.53
CA GLY A 324 10.03 19.89 8.74
C GLY A 324 11.37 19.36 9.28
N TRP A 325 12.48 19.61 8.56
CA TRP A 325 13.82 19.26 9.05
C TRP A 325 14.55 20.49 9.64
N GLN A 326 15.00 20.35 10.89
CA GLN A 326 16.04 21.20 11.49
C GLN A 326 17.11 20.31 12.13
N GLY A 327 18.28 20.24 11.50
CA GLY A 327 19.45 19.53 12.01
C GLY A 327 20.74 20.28 11.72
N THR A 328 21.82 19.86 12.37
CA THR A 328 23.17 20.42 12.19
C THR A 328 24.04 19.38 11.50
N LEU A 329 24.49 19.67 10.27
CA LEU A 329 25.49 18.84 9.58
C LEU A 329 26.86 19.02 10.26
N GLU A 330 27.61 17.93 10.48
CA GLU A 330 28.87 18.00 11.22
C GLU A 330 29.94 18.87 10.53
N PRO A 331 30.61 19.79 11.26
CA PRO A 331 31.64 20.65 10.67
C PRO A 331 32.91 19.88 10.24
N GLY A 332 33.10 19.72 8.93
CA GLY A 332 34.32 19.15 8.36
C GLY A 332 34.44 19.23 6.83
N LYS A 333 33.33 19.45 6.10
CA LYS A 333 33.29 19.52 4.62
C LYS A 333 32.67 20.83 4.08
N GLY A 334 32.99 21.98 4.68
CA GLY A 334 32.51 23.28 4.19
C GLY A 334 33.49 24.42 4.46
N LEU A 335 33.82 25.20 3.42
CA LEU A 335 34.63 26.41 3.54
C LEU A 335 33.75 27.66 3.39
N ARG A 336 33.78 28.55 4.39
CA ARG A 336 32.99 29.79 4.41
C ARG A 336 33.84 30.98 3.96
N LEU A 337 33.33 31.77 3.02
CA LEU A 337 33.94 33.03 2.57
C LEU A 337 33.02 34.25 2.87
N PRO A 338 33.53 35.50 2.83
CA PRO A 338 32.92 36.66 3.50
C PRO A 338 31.56 37.18 2.98
N ALA A 339 30.86 36.46 2.10
CA ALA A 339 29.64 36.92 1.42
C ALA A 339 28.44 35.95 1.51
N GLY A 340 28.50 34.92 2.36
CA GLY A 340 27.34 34.06 2.67
C GLY A 340 27.03 32.93 1.69
N LEU A 341 27.84 32.71 0.65
CA LEU A 341 27.74 31.50 -0.19
C LEU A 341 28.31 30.26 0.52
N TRP A 342 27.65 29.13 0.30
CA TRP A 342 28.15 27.79 0.61
C TRP A 342 28.45 27.02 -0.68
N PHE A 343 29.51 26.22 -0.66
CA PHE A 343 29.85 25.29 -1.73
C PHE A 343 30.00 23.89 -1.13
N LEU A 344 29.39 22.90 -1.77
CA LEU A 344 29.62 21.49 -1.49
C LEU A 344 30.50 20.91 -2.58
N ARG A 345 31.55 20.19 -2.18
CA ARG A 345 32.46 19.49 -3.09
C ARG A 345 32.22 17.99 -2.96
N ALA A 346 31.72 17.38 -4.02
CA ALA A 346 31.59 15.93 -4.17
C ALA A 346 32.64 15.47 -5.19
N GLY A 347 33.77 14.97 -4.68
CA GLY A 347 34.91 14.60 -5.52
C GLY A 347 35.46 15.78 -6.34
N ASP A 348 35.53 15.61 -7.67
CA ASP A 348 36.09 16.59 -8.60
C ASP A 348 35.05 17.53 -9.22
N GLN A 349 33.77 17.36 -8.90
CA GLN A 349 32.71 18.28 -9.34
C GLN A 349 32.32 19.28 -8.24
N ILE A 350 32.01 20.50 -8.67
CA ILE A 350 31.62 21.63 -7.82
C ILE A 350 30.11 21.83 -7.95
N VAL A 351 29.36 21.52 -6.89
CA VAL A 351 27.92 21.80 -6.83
C VAL A 351 27.70 23.13 -6.12
N LYS A 352 26.96 24.04 -6.77
CA LYS A 352 26.56 25.33 -6.20
C LYS A 352 25.22 25.19 -5.52
N VAL A 353 25.16 25.47 -4.22
CA VAL A 353 23.91 25.59 -3.47
C VAL A 353 23.74 27.05 -3.06
N PHE A 354 22.65 27.68 -3.49
CA PHE A 354 22.29 29.02 -3.05
C PHE A 354 21.41 28.91 -1.81
N ALA A 355 21.98 29.18 -0.65
CA ALA A 355 21.22 29.54 0.54
C ALA A 355 20.94 31.05 0.53
N ARG A 356 19.79 31.45 1.08
CA ARG A 356 19.53 32.82 1.49
C ARG A 356 19.06 32.83 2.94
#